data_AF-A0A524NEM2-F1
#
_entry.id   AF-A0A524NEM2-F1
#
_cell.length_a   1.000
_cell.length_b   1.000
_cell.length_c   1.000
_cell.angle_alpha   90.00
_cell.angle_beta   90.00
_cell.angle_gamma   90.00
#
_symmetry.space_group_name_H-M   'P 1'
#
loop_
_entity.id
_entity.type
_entity.pdbx_description
1 polymer ?
#
loop_
_entity_poly.entity_id
_entity_poly.type
_entity_poly.pdbx_seq_one_letter_code
_entity_poly.pdbx_strand_id
1 'polypeptide(L)'
;MQKINEFLLFLNDYLGGHQWFVYFLLGTGVFFTFYLGLPQFRYFRHAIRIVKGKFDRKEDIGDTSHFQALTTALSGTVGTGNIAGVALAIHLGGPAALFWMLITALLGMCTKFVEVLISHKYRDILPDGSISGGPMYYMHKRMNITTRKGKIIRTGVWLGGFFAFATILSSFGTGSLPQINSISGSMFSSFGINHALTGGVLAVLLGLVIIGGIKRIAKVTSTLVPAMAFIYLTGALLVIATNYQNILPSLGSIFTDAFTGSAAIGGFLGAGFAFTFNKGVNRGLFSNEAGQGSAPIAHSAAKAQEPVSEGMVAILEPFIDTIIICTITGLVLLSSGVWNEKIENRFEQADLQILEGSYLESNESDRILLSRTFYNDTTLALFTGSLQVEDGAVVNEGITLIHAESFADEVVVTRGQE
;
A
#
# COMPACT_ATOMS: atom_id res chain seq x y z
N MET A 1 -0.17 -17.83 -19.11
CA MET A 1 -0.46 -17.35 -17.74
C MET A 1 0.50 -17.95 -16.72
N GLN A 2 0.64 -19.28 -16.63
CA GLN A 2 1.49 -19.93 -15.62
C GLN A 2 2.97 -19.48 -15.62
N LYS A 3 3.64 -19.43 -16.78
CA LYS A 3 5.02 -18.91 -16.89
C LYS A 3 5.17 -17.43 -16.51
N ILE A 4 4.13 -16.62 -16.74
CA ILE A 4 4.13 -15.20 -16.32
C ILE A 4 4.00 -15.14 -14.80
N ASN A 5 3.11 -15.95 -14.22
CA ASN A 5 2.96 -16.06 -12.77
C ASN A 5 4.26 -16.50 -12.10
N GLU A 6 4.90 -17.56 -12.59
CA GLU A 6 6.20 -18.04 -12.09
C GLU A 6 7.28 -16.95 -12.14
N PHE A 7 7.33 -16.17 -13.22
CA PHE A 7 8.25 -15.04 -13.34
C PHE A 7 7.95 -13.92 -12.34
N LEU A 8 6.68 -13.59 -12.13
CA LEU A 8 6.26 -12.58 -11.15
C LEU A 8 6.56 -13.04 -9.71
N LEU A 9 6.35 -14.32 -9.40
CA LEU A 9 6.71 -14.92 -8.13
C LEU A 9 8.23 -14.87 -7.90
N PHE A 10 9.03 -15.23 -8.91
CA PHE A 10 10.48 -15.09 -8.83
C PHE A 10 10.93 -13.65 -8.52
N LEU A 11 10.32 -12.65 -9.19
CA LEU A 11 10.60 -11.24 -8.90
C LEU A 11 10.17 -10.85 -7.49
N ASN A 12 9.00 -11.31 -7.04
CA ASN A 12 8.53 -11.08 -5.69
C ASN A 12 9.52 -11.65 -4.66
N ASP A 13 9.94 -12.90 -4.83
CA ASP A 13 10.81 -13.59 -3.88
C ASP A 13 12.20 -12.96 -3.77
N TYR A 14 12.68 -12.33 -4.85
CA TYR A 14 13.97 -11.65 -4.85
C TYR A 14 13.89 -10.16 -4.47
N LEU A 15 12.75 -9.50 -4.68
CA LEU A 15 12.53 -8.08 -4.42
C LEU A 15 11.56 -7.86 -3.25
N GLY A 16 10.25 -7.76 -3.53
CA GLY A 16 9.24 -7.31 -2.57
C GLY A 16 9.00 -8.25 -1.40
N GLY A 17 9.13 -9.56 -1.61
CA GLY A 17 9.06 -10.60 -0.59
C GLY A 17 10.35 -10.74 0.21
N HIS A 18 11.50 -10.28 -0.30
CA HIS A 18 12.77 -10.48 0.37
C HIS A 18 13.06 -9.40 1.43
N GLN A 19 13.57 -9.85 2.58
CA GLN A 19 13.92 -8.98 3.70
C GLN A 19 14.95 -7.88 3.37
N TRP A 20 15.89 -8.11 2.43
CA TRP A 20 16.94 -7.12 2.15
C TRP A 20 16.36 -5.82 1.59
N PHE A 21 15.31 -5.91 0.76
CA PHE A 21 14.69 -4.74 0.13
C PHE A 21 13.95 -3.90 1.17
N VAL A 22 13.23 -4.58 2.07
CA VAL A 22 12.56 -3.96 3.23
C VAL A 22 13.57 -3.23 4.12
N TYR A 23 14.69 -3.87 4.47
CA TYR A 23 15.74 -3.23 5.28
C TYR A 23 16.41 -2.07 4.55
N PHE A 24 16.60 -2.17 3.24
CA PHE A 24 17.18 -1.09 2.44
C PHE A 24 16.27 0.15 2.42
N LEU A 25 14.97 -0.03 2.22
CA LEU A 25 14.00 1.07 2.20
C LEU A 25 13.85 1.73 3.57
N LEU A 26 13.64 0.94 4.63
CA LEU A 26 13.56 1.50 5.98
C LEU A 26 14.88 2.11 6.42
N GLY A 27 16.01 1.46 6.11
CA GLY A 27 17.35 1.97 6.39
C GLY A 27 17.60 3.32 5.73
N THR A 28 17.10 3.52 4.51
CA THR A 28 17.14 4.82 3.82
C THR A 28 16.33 5.89 4.56
N GLY A 29 15.11 5.55 5.00
CA GLY A 29 14.28 6.45 5.81
C GLY A 29 14.91 6.80 7.16
N VAL A 30 15.50 5.80 7.85
CA VAL A 30 16.27 5.99 9.10
C VAL A 30 17.46 6.91 8.86
N PHE A 31 18.24 6.64 7.81
CA PHE A 31 19.40 7.46 7.44
C PHE A 31 19.00 8.93 7.24
N PHE A 32 17.98 9.21 6.42
CA PHE A 32 17.53 10.58 6.19
C PHE A 32 16.93 11.24 7.43
N THR A 33 16.24 10.46 8.25
CA THR A 33 15.67 10.94 9.52
C THR A 33 16.75 11.51 10.43
N PHE A 34 17.86 10.79 10.62
CA PHE A 34 18.95 11.25 11.46
C PHE A 34 19.83 12.29 10.77
N TYR A 35 20.19 12.07 9.50
CA TYR A 35 21.06 12.97 8.74
C TYR A 35 20.48 14.39 8.62
N LEU A 36 19.16 14.52 8.44
CA LEU A 36 18.48 15.81 8.28
C LEU A 36 17.98 16.42 9.60
N GLY A 37 18.25 15.77 10.73
CA GLY A 37 17.84 16.22 12.05
C GLY A 37 16.32 16.24 12.23
N LEU A 38 15.69 15.08 12.03
CA LEU A 38 14.27 14.82 12.29
C LEU A 38 13.31 15.80 11.59
N PRO A 39 13.38 15.96 10.26
CA PRO A 39 12.60 16.95 9.51
C PRO A 39 11.09 16.74 9.66
N GLN A 40 10.63 15.50 9.80
CA GLN A 40 9.22 15.14 9.94
C GLN A 40 8.56 15.78 11.18
N PHE A 41 9.33 16.03 12.25
CA PHE A 41 8.83 16.71 13.44
C PHE A 41 9.10 18.22 13.39
N ARG A 42 10.31 18.60 12.96
CA ARG A 42 10.76 20.00 12.95
C ARG A 42 9.98 20.87 11.97
N TYR A 43 9.63 20.32 10.80
CA TYR A 43 8.99 21.07 9.73
C TYR A 43 7.48 20.88 9.63
N PHE A 44 6.89 19.97 10.41
CA PHE A 44 5.47 19.63 10.33
C PHE A 44 4.52 20.84 10.38
N ARG A 45 4.70 21.71 11.39
CA ARG A 45 3.87 22.93 11.54
C ARG A 45 4.12 23.95 10.43
N HIS A 46 5.31 23.93 9.82
CA HIS A 46 5.65 24.81 8.71
C HIS A 46 5.01 24.30 7.41
N ALA A 47 5.07 22.99 7.16
CA ALA A 47 4.39 22.33 6.03
C ALA A 47 2.91 22.68 5.97
N ILE A 48 2.19 22.60 7.10
CA ILE A 48 0.77 22.99 7.17
C ILE A 48 0.55 24.46 6.77
N ARG A 49 1.46 25.37 7.15
CA ARG A 49 1.36 26.79 6.77
C ARG A 49 1.62 27.00 5.28
N ILE A 50 2.54 26.25 4.69
CA ILE A 50 2.81 26.26 3.24
C ILE A 50 1.58 25.79 2.47
N VAL A 51 0.99 24.65 2.85
CA VAL A 51 -0.23 24.11 2.21
C VAL A 51 -1.40 25.09 2.27
N LYS A 52 -1.52 25.85 3.37
CA LYS A 52 -2.55 26.90 3.53
C LYS A 52 -2.30 28.16 2.68
N GLY A 53 -1.24 28.18 1.87
CA GLY A 53 -0.89 29.29 0.99
C GLY A 53 -0.26 30.49 1.69
N LYS A 54 0.20 30.34 2.95
CA LYS A 54 0.70 31.49 3.75
C LYS A 54 1.94 32.15 3.15
N PHE A 55 2.71 31.41 2.35
CA PHE A 55 3.98 31.86 1.78
C PHE A 55 3.94 31.97 0.25
N ASP A 56 2.76 31.79 -0.36
CA ASP A 56 2.59 31.81 -1.81
C ASP A 56 2.80 33.22 -2.34
N ARG A 57 3.54 33.34 -3.45
CA ARG A 57 3.72 34.61 -4.15
C ARG A 57 3.27 34.48 -5.59
N LYS A 58 2.87 35.62 -6.17
CA LYS A 58 2.39 35.69 -7.56
C LYS A 58 3.46 35.30 -8.59
N GLU A 59 4.73 35.52 -8.25
CA GLU A 59 5.90 35.27 -9.09
C GLU A 59 6.30 33.77 -9.11
N ASP A 60 5.75 32.94 -8.21
CA ASP A 60 6.18 31.54 -8.08
C ASP A 60 5.74 30.72 -9.31
N ILE A 61 6.70 30.03 -9.92
CA ILE A 61 6.51 29.26 -11.16
C ILE A 61 5.99 27.86 -10.83
N GLY A 62 4.90 27.46 -11.49
CA GLY A 62 4.18 26.20 -11.25
C GLY A 62 2.82 26.14 -11.93
N ASP A 63 2.33 24.92 -12.13
CA ASP A 63 1.00 24.65 -12.67
C ASP A 63 -0.08 24.61 -11.59
N THR A 64 0.28 24.23 -10.36
CA THR A 64 -0.65 23.97 -9.25
C THR A 64 -0.22 24.66 -7.96
N SER A 65 -1.14 24.92 -7.03
CA SER A 65 -0.77 25.33 -5.66
C SER A 65 -0.18 24.16 -4.86
N HIS A 66 0.44 24.45 -3.71
CA HIS A 66 0.91 23.43 -2.77
C HIS A 66 -0.21 22.47 -2.33
N PHE A 67 -1.41 23.00 -2.02
CA PHE A 67 -2.56 22.19 -1.66
C PHE A 67 -3.04 21.30 -2.81
N GLN A 68 -3.04 21.82 -4.03
CA GLN A 68 -3.41 21.05 -5.22
C GLN A 68 -2.39 19.95 -5.53
N ALA A 69 -1.09 20.21 -5.35
CA ALA A 69 -0.07 19.19 -5.49
C ALA A 69 -0.22 18.08 -4.44
N LEU A 70 -0.38 18.47 -3.16
CA LEU A 70 -0.60 17.53 -2.06
C LEU A 70 -1.85 16.67 -2.28
N THR A 71 -2.99 17.27 -2.63
CA THR A 71 -4.24 16.53 -2.87
C THR A 71 -4.15 15.67 -4.13
N THR A 72 -3.37 16.06 -5.14
CA THR A 72 -3.12 15.21 -6.30
C THR A 72 -2.28 13.99 -5.94
N ALA A 73 -1.21 14.16 -5.15
CA ALA A 73 -0.41 13.04 -4.67
C ALA A 73 -1.23 12.12 -3.77
N LEU A 74 -1.97 12.67 -2.80
CA LEU A 74 -2.88 11.93 -1.93
C LEU A 74 -4.00 11.21 -2.67
N SER A 75 -4.45 11.71 -3.83
CA SER A 75 -5.45 10.99 -4.64
C SER A 75 -4.94 9.68 -5.22
N GLY A 76 -3.62 9.53 -5.36
CA GLY A 76 -2.98 8.30 -5.81
C GLY A 76 -2.69 7.33 -4.67
N THR A 77 -2.38 7.84 -3.47
CA THR A 77 -2.02 7.01 -2.31
C THR A 77 -3.25 6.60 -1.49
N VAL A 78 -4.20 7.52 -1.28
CA VAL A 78 -5.40 7.27 -0.48
C VAL A 78 -6.43 6.51 -1.31
N GLY A 79 -6.63 5.23 -0.99
CA GLY A 79 -7.61 4.37 -1.66
C GLY A 79 -7.63 2.96 -1.11
N THR A 80 -7.56 1.97 -2.01
CA THR A 80 -7.63 0.53 -1.66
C THR A 80 -6.52 0.12 -0.69
N GLY A 81 -5.32 0.71 -0.78
CA GLY A 81 -4.22 0.42 0.14
C GLY A 81 -4.56 0.73 1.60
N ASN A 82 -5.28 1.81 1.87
CA ASN A 82 -5.65 2.19 3.23
C ASN A 82 -6.82 1.38 3.78
N ILE A 83 -7.70 0.88 2.91
CA ILE A 83 -8.90 0.13 3.32
C ILE A 83 -8.61 -1.37 3.27
N ALA A 84 -8.58 -1.94 2.07
CA ALA A 84 -8.34 -3.36 1.87
C ALA A 84 -6.89 -3.77 2.21
N GLY A 85 -5.92 -2.88 1.96
CA GLY A 85 -4.52 -3.17 2.28
C GLY A 85 -4.25 -3.27 3.79
N VAL A 86 -4.89 -2.43 4.61
CA VAL A 86 -4.85 -2.53 6.08
C VAL A 86 -5.59 -3.77 6.56
N ALA A 87 -6.76 -4.07 5.99
CA ALA A 87 -7.51 -5.29 6.30
C ALA A 87 -6.67 -6.53 6.03
N LEU A 88 -6.01 -6.60 4.86
CA LEU A 88 -5.11 -7.70 4.50
C LEU A 88 -3.88 -7.75 5.42
N ALA A 89 -3.31 -6.59 5.80
CA ALA A 89 -2.17 -6.56 6.71
C ALA A 89 -2.52 -7.14 8.09
N ILE A 90 -3.70 -6.80 8.62
CA ILE A 90 -4.18 -7.32 9.91
C ILE A 90 -4.59 -8.79 9.79
N HIS A 91 -5.24 -9.17 8.69
CA HIS A 91 -5.64 -10.55 8.44
C HIS A 91 -4.44 -11.48 8.35
N LEU A 92 -3.36 -11.09 7.67
CA LEU A 92 -2.17 -11.92 7.51
C LEU A 92 -1.16 -11.76 8.67
N GLY A 93 -0.98 -10.56 9.19
CA GLY A 93 0.11 -10.25 10.12
C GLY A 93 -0.34 -9.92 11.54
N GLY A 94 -1.64 -9.92 11.79
CA GLY A 94 -2.24 -9.49 13.06
C GLY A 94 -2.14 -7.98 13.32
N PRO A 95 -2.57 -7.53 14.51
CA PRO A 95 -2.54 -6.11 14.89
C PRO A 95 -1.14 -5.50 14.85
N ALA A 96 -0.10 -6.31 15.08
CA ALA A 96 1.30 -5.90 15.03
C ALA A 96 1.77 -5.49 13.62
N ALA A 97 1.12 -5.96 12.55
CA ALA A 97 1.45 -5.51 11.19
C ALA A 97 1.12 -4.02 11.01
N LEU A 98 0.04 -3.54 11.62
CA LEU A 98 -0.34 -2.13 11.60
C LEU A 98 0.72 -1.26 12.28
N PHE A 99 1.33 -1.72 13.38
CA PHE A 99 2.45 -1.01 14.00
C PHE A 99 3.59 -0.77 13.01
N TRP A 100 3.98 -1.81 12.26
CA TRP A 100 5.04 -1.70 11.26
C TRP A 100 4.65 -0.83 10.06
N MET A 101 3.36 -0.78 9.68
CA MET A 101 2.87 0.22 8.73
C MET A 101 3.09 1.65 9.25
N LEU A 102 2.83 1.92 10.53
CA LEU A 102 3.02 3.25 11.14
C LEU A 102 4.50 3.65 11.23
N ILE A 103 5.39 2.72 11.60
CA ILE A 103 6.83 2.97 11.59
C ILE A 103 7.33 3.25 10.18
N THR A 104 6.86 2.49 9.19
CA THR A 104 7.18 2.68 7.78
C THR A 104 6.76 4.07 7.31
N ALA A 105 5.56 4.53 7.68
CA ALA A 105 5.10 5.87 7.35
C ALA A 105 5.93 6.96 8.02
N LEU A 106 6.24 6.81 9.31
CA LEU A 106 7.04 7.78 10.07
C LEU A 106 8.43 7.98 9.44
N LEU A 107 9.09 6.89 9.04
CA LEU A 107 10.37 6.94 8.35
C LEU A 107 10.21 7.41 6.89
N GLY A 108 9.11 7.00 6.25
CA GLY A 108 8.73 7.36 4.90
C GLY A 108 8.51 8.86 4.71
N MET A 109 8.04 9.58 5.74
CA MET A 109 7.94 11.05 5.74
C MET A 109 9.28 11.72 5.37
N CYS A 110 10.40 11.17 5.84
CA CYS A 110 11.73 11.68 5.53
C CYS A 110 12.20 11.31 4.13
N THR A 111 11.96 10.07 3.71
CA THR A 111 12.28 9.63 2.34
C THR A 111 11.53 10.50 1.34
N LYS A 112 10.22 10.68 1.53
CA LYS A 112 9.37 11.47 0.65
C LYS A 112 9.75 12.95 0.63
N PHE A 113 10.12 13.52 1.78
CA PHE A 113 10.69 14.88 1.86
C PHE A 113 11.88 15.04 0.90
N VAL A 114 12.82 14.08 0.89
CA VAL A 114 14.01 14.14 0.04
C VAL A 114 13.67 13.93 -1.43
N GLU A 115 12.86 12.93 -1.74
CA GLU A 115 12.45 12.60 -3.12
C GLU A 115 11.77 13.79 -3.81
N VAL A 116 10.84 14.44 -3.09
CA VAL A 116 10.10 15.60 -3.58
C VAL A 116 11.00 16.82 -3.71
N LEU A 117 11.84 17.11 -2.71
CA LEU A 117 12.78 18.22 -2.75
C LEU A 117 13.72 18.13 -3.96
N ILE A 118 14.32 16.97 -4.19
CA ILE A 118 15.26 16.77 -5.30
C ILE A 118 14.53 16.86 -6.64
N SER A 119 13.36 16.26 -6.76
CA SER A 119 12.59 16.30 -8.01
C SER A 119 12.13 17.72 -8.35
N HIS A 120 11.68 18.48 -7.35
CA HIS A 120 11.30 19.88 -7.52
C HIS A 120 12.50 20.74 -7.93
N LYS A 121 13.67 20.49 -7.34
CA LYS A 121 14.93 21.19 -7.71
C LYS A 121 15.37 20.95 -9.15
N TYR A 122 15.10 19.78 -9.71
CA TYR A 122 15.57 19.37 -11.04
C TYR A 122 14.45 19.24 -12.09
N ARG A 123 13.25 19.76 -11.82
CA ARG A 123 12.15 19.82 -12.78
C ARG A 123 12.49 20.71 -13.98
N ASP A 124 11.89 20.43 -15.12
CA ASP A 124 11.97 21.23 -16.33
C ASP A 124 10.70 22.07 -16.53
N ILE A 125 10.90 23.28 -17.02
CA ILE A 125 9.84 24.12 -17.54
C ILE A 125 9.85 23.93 -19.05
N LEU A 126 8.76 23.39 -19.59
CA LEU A 126 8.59 23.11 -21.00
C LEU A 126 8.32 24.40 -21.80
N PRO A 127 8.50 24.39 -23.14
CA PRO A 127 8.27 25.57 -23.98
C PRO A 127 6.85 26.12 -23.92
N ASP A 128 5.86 25.28 -23.59
CA ASP A 128 4.46 25.67 -23.40
C ASP A 128 4.17 26.24 -21.99
N GLY A 129 5.21 26.35 -21.15
CA GLY A 129 5.13 26.84 -19.78
C GLY A 129 4.70 25.80 -18.73
N SER A 130 4.38 24.57 -19.15
CA SER A 130 4.06 23.48 -18.22
C SER A 130 5.32 22.92 -17.55
N ILE A 131 5.16 22.29 -16.40
CA ILE A 131 6.28 21.72 -15.65
C ILE A 131 6.27 20.20 -15.74
N SER A 132 7.46 19.62 -15.96
CA SER A 132 7.68 18.19 -15.85
C SER A 132 8.85 17.89 -14.93
N GLY A 133 8.64 16.99 -13.98
CA GLY A 133 9.65 16.61 -13.00
C GLY A 133 9.38 15.24 -12.41
N GLY A 134 10.27 14.82 -11.52
CA GLY A 134 10.26 13.50 -10.91
C GLY A 134 11.63 12.83 -10.95
N PRO A 135 11.74 11.58 -10.48
CA PRO A 135 13.03 10.93 -10.35
C PRO A 135 13.79 10.73 -11.65
N MET A 136 13.09 10.40 -12.73
CA MET A 136 13.68 10.28 -14.06
C MET A 136 14.45 11.55 -14.49
N TYR A 137 13.99 12.74 -14.09
CA TYR A 137 14.66 14.00 -14.43
C TYR A 137 15.94 14.23 -13.63
N TYR A 138 15.93 14.04 -12.31
CA TYR A 138 17.15 14.23 -11.53
C TYR A 138 18.16 13.11 -11.80
N MET A 139 17.71 11.88 -12.07
CA MET A 139 18.59 10.77 -12.45
C MET A 139 19.31 11.10 -13.76
N HIS A 140 18.55 11.52 -14.78
CA HIS A 140 19.11 11.97 -16.06
C HIS A 140 20.15 13.08 -15.89
N LYS A 141 19.86 14.09 -15.07
CA LYS A 141 20.72 15.28 -14.93
C LYS A 141 21.92 15.07 -14.00
N ARG A 142 21.81 14.25 -12.95
CA ARG A 142 22.77 14.26 -11.82
C ARG A 142 23.44 12.92 -11.53
N MET A 143 22.99 11.81 -12.09
CA MET A 143 23.57 10.49 -11.84
C MET A 143 24.54 10.03 -12.95
N ASN A 144 25.25 10.98 -13.56
CA ASN A 144 26.31 10.69 -14.53
C ASN A 144 27.65 10.48 -13.80
N ILE A 145 28.36 9.41 -14.13
CA ILE A 145 29.64 9.07 -13.48
C ILE A 145 30.77 9.82 -14.18
N THR A 146 31.48 10.67 -13.44
CA THR A 146 32.70 11.31 -13.92
C THR A 146 33.91 10.48 -13.53
N THR A 147 34.63 9.96 -14.52
CA THR A 147 35.85 9.19 -14.32
C THR A 147 36.97 10.08 -13.81
N ARG A 148 37.97 9.54 -13.07
CA ARG A 148 39.18 10.27 -12.63
C ARG A 148 39.92 11.04 -13.73
N LYS A 149 39.72 10.67 -15.01
CA LYS A 149 40.27 11.32 -16.20
C LYS A 149 39.36 12.40 -16.82
N GLY A 150 38.31 12.83 -16.12
CA GLY A 150 37.35 13.85 -16.59
C GLY A 150 36.30 13.35 -17.60
N LYS A 151 36.35 12.08 -18.03
CA LYS A 151 35.33 11.50 -18.93
C LYS A 151 34.00 11.30 -18.21
N ILE A 152 32.94 11.92 -18.71
CA ILE A 152 31.57 11.76 -18.21
C ILE A 152 30.91 10.57 -18.90
N ILE A 153 30.52 9.57 -18.11
CA ILE A 153 29.71 8.43 -18.54
C ILE A 153 28.25 8.79 -18.28
N ARG A 154 27.42 8.76 -19.33
CA ARG A 154 26.00 9.15 -19.29
C ARG A 154 25.10 8.08 -18.64
N THR A 155 25.48 7.60 -17.46
CA THR A 155 24.71 6.60 -16.69
C THR A 155 23.34 7.11 -16.26
N GLY A 156 23.19 8.43 -16.08
CA GLY A 156 21.93 9.04 -15.70
C GLY A 156 20.83 8.86 -16.74
N VAL A 157 21.16 8.84 -18.03
CA VAL A 157 20.19 8.62 -19.11
C VAL A 157 19.56 7.23 -19.01
N TRP A 158 20.38 6.21 -18.74
CA TRP A 158 19.92 4.83 -18.60
C TRP A 158 19.10 4.65 -17.32
N LEU A 159 19.55 5.21 -16.20
CA LEU A 159 18.82 5.14 -14.93
C LEU A 159 17.46 5.85 -15.01
N GLY A 160 17.45 7.07 -15.56
CA GLY A 160 16.20 7.83 -15.73
C GLY A 160 15.24 7.16 -16.71
N GLY A 161 15.74 6.60 -17.81
CA GLY A 161 14.93 5.84 -18.77
C GLY A 161 14.35 4.55 -18.16
N PHE A 162 15.16 3.80 -17.41
CA PHE A 162 14.69 2.62 -16.68
C PHE A 162 13.63 2.99 -15.63
N PHE A 163 13.86 4.04 -14.84
CA PHE A 163 12.90 4.51 -13.84
C PHE A 163 11.58 4.91 -14.51
N ALA A 164 11.61 5.71 -15.59
CA ALA A 164 10.40 6.10 -16.31
C ALA A 164 9.60 4.90 -16.82
N PHE A 165 10.28 3.90 -17.39
CA PHE A 165 9.64 2.66 -17.83
C PHE A 165 9.02 1.89 -16.65
N ALA A 166 9.76 1.73 -15.55
CA ALA A 166 9.28 1.08 -14.34
C ALA A 166 8.07 1.81 -13.72
N THR A 167 8.08 3.14 -13.67
CA THR A 167 6.95 3.95 -13.20
C THR A 167 5.70 3.75 -14.05
N ILE A 168 5.84 3.65 -15.39
CA ILE A 168 4.71 3.36 -16.27
C ILE A 168 4.12 2.00 -15.93
N LEU A 169 4.94 0.95 -15.80
CA LEU A 169 4.45 -0.37 -15.41
C LEU A 169 3.81 -0.36 -14.01
N SER A 170 4.45 0.31 -13.05
CA SER A 170 3.94 0.46 -11.68
C SER A 170 2.60 1.19 -11.65
N SER A 171 2.35 2.15 -12.54
CA SER A 171 1.08 2.89 -12.58
C SER A 171 -0.14 1.99 -12.87
N PHE A 172 0.04 0.93 -13.66
CA PHE A 172 -1.00 -0.09 -13.82
C PHE A 172 -1.13 -0.96 -12.57
N GLY A 173 -0.01 -1.30 -11.96
CA GLY A 173 0.09 -2.19 -10.80
C GLY A 173 -0.44 -1.60 -9.49
N THR A 174 -0.01 -0.40 -9.09
CA THR A 174 -0.44 0.25 -7.83
C THR A 174 -1.58 1.25 -8.05
N GLY A 175 -1.55 1.97 -9.18
CA GLY A 175 -2.44 3.10 -9.43
C GLY A 175 -3.79 2.77 -10.10
N SER A 176 -3.91 1.63 -10.79
CA SER A 176 -5.10 1.34 -11.62
C SER A 176 -5.76 -0.01 -11.31
N LEU A 177 -5.09 -1.13 -11.58
CA LEU A 177 -5.74 -2.45 -11.60
C LEU A 177 -6.31 -2.89 -10.23
N PRO A 178 -5.56 -2.82 -9.11
CA PRO A 178 -6.13 -3.18 -7.81
C PRO A 178 -7.23 -2.23 -7.37
N GLN A 179 -7.11 -0.93 -7.68
CA GLN A 179 -8.12 0.07 -7.31
C GLN A 179 -9.46 -0.23 -7.96
N ILE A 180 -9.48 -0.45 -9.28
CA ILE A 180 -10.72 -0.79 -9.98
C ILE A 180 -11.26 -2.16 -9.58
N ASN A 181 -10.37 -3.14 -9.34
CA ASN A 181 -10.78 -4.48 -8.91
C ASN A 181 -11.50 -4.42 -7.56
N SER A 182 -10.94 -3.72 -6.57
CA SER A 182 -11.58 -3.59 -5.26
C SER A 182 -12.89 -2.81 -5.31
N ILE A 183 -12.93 -1.68 -6.03
CA ILE A 183 -14.19 -0.93 -6.21
C ILE A 183 -15.25 -1.83 -6.87
N SER A 184 -14.88 -2.52 -7.94
CA SER A 184 -15.80 -3.36 -8.67
C SER A 184 -16.27 -4.56 -7.86
N GLY A 185 -15.39 -5.16 -7.05
CA GLY A 185 -15.73 -6.23 -6.10
C GLY A 185 -16.74 -5.75 -5.06
N SER A 186 -16.49 -4.60 -4.43
CA SER A 186 -17.40 -4.01 -3.45
C SER A 186 -18.77 -3.63 -4.06
N MET A 187 -18.80 -3.11 -5.28
CA MET A 187 -20.06 -2.78 -5.97
C MET A 187 -20.87 -4.04 -6.31
N PHE A 188 -20.20 -5.12 -6.70
CA PHE A 188 -20.85 -6.39 -6.97
C PHE A 188 -21.39 -7.02 -5.68
N SER A 189 -20.59 -7.11 -4.62
CA SER A 189 -21.02 -7.74 -3.36
C SER A 189 -22.12 -6.95 -2.65
N SER A 190 -22.07 -5.62 -2.69
CA SER A 190 -23.02 -4.77 -1.96
C SER A 190 -24.32 -4.51 -2.73
N PHE A 191 -24.25 -4.43 -4.06
CA PHE A 191 -25.36 -3.97 -4.90
C PHE A 191 -25.67 -4.87 -6.10
N GLY A 192 -24.93 -5.95 -6.31
CA GLY A 192 -25.10 -6.85 -7.45
C GLY A 192 -24.71 -6.23 -8.80
N ILE A 193 -23.99 -5.10 -8.81
CA ILE A 193 -23.64 -4.40 -10.06
C ILE A 193 -22.50 -5.14 -10.76
N ASN A 194 -22.73 -5.51 -12.02
CA ASN A 194 -21.75 -6.22 -12.84
C ASN A 194 -20.41 -5.46 -12.96
N HIS A 195 -19.31 -6.21 -12.91
CA HIS A 195 -17.96 -5.68 -12.99
C HIS A 195 -17.68 -4.84 -14.23
N ALA A 196 -18.13 -5.28 -15.41
CA ALA A 196 -17.91 -4.58 -16.67
C ALA A 196 -18.61 -3.22 -16.69
N LEU A 197 -19.79 -3.11 -16.09
CA LEU A 197 -20.53 -1.85 -16.00
C LEU A 197 -19.81 -0.87 -15.07
N THR A 198 -19.38 -1.33 -13.89
CA THR A 198 -18.61 -0.52 -12.93
C THR A 198 -17.33 0.01 -13.59
N GLY A 199 -16.58 -0.87 -14.26
CA GLY A 199 -15.37 -0.51 -15.01
C GLY A 199 -15.63 0.49 -16.13
N GLY A 200 -16.67 0.28 -16.94
CA GLY A 200 -17.01 1.16 -18.06
C GLY A 200 -17.37 2.57 -17.62
N VAL A 201 -18.20 2.71 -16.57
CA VAL A 201 -18.57 4.02 -16.02
C VAL A 201 -17.35 4.74 -15.45
N LEU A 202 -16.52 4.06 -14.67
CA LEU A 202 -15.31 4.65 -14.09
C LEU A 202 -14.28 5.03 -15.15
N ALA A 203 -14.16 4.27 -16.24
CA ALA A 203 -13.29 4.62 -17.37
C ALA A 203 -13.72 5.93 -18.03
N VAL A 204 -15.02 6.13 -18.25
CA VAL A 204 -15.55 7.39 -18.81
C VAL A 204 -15.30 8.57 -17.86
N LEU A 205 -15.61 8.41 -16.57
CA LEU A 205 -15.40 9.46 -15.56
C LEU A 205 -13.92 9.84 -15.44
N LEU A 206 -13.02 8.84 -15.41
CA LEU A 206 -11.58 9.07 -15.37
C LEU A 206 -11.11 9.78 -16.65
N GLY A 207 -11.59 9.35 -17.82
CA GLY A 207 -11.33 9.99 -19.11
C GLY A 207 -11.65 11.49 -19.10
N LEU A 208 -12.82 11.87 -18.56
CA LEU A 208 -13.23 13.28 -18.44
C LEU A 208 -12.26 14.11 -17.58
N VAL A 209 -11.62 13.50 -16.58
CA VAL A 209 -10.67 14.17 -15.70
C VAL A 209 -9.29 14.30 -16.37
N ILE A 210 -8.74 13.20 -16.89
CA ILE A 210 -7.35 13.15 -17.38
C ILE A 210 -7.14 13.91 -18.70
N ILE A 211 -8.14 13.98 -19.59
CA ILE A 211 -8.04 14.68 -20.88
C ILE A 211 -7.72 16.17 -20.68
N GLY A 212 -8.12 16.76 -19.55
CA GLY A 212 -7.84 18.17 -19.25
C GLY A 212 -6.43 18.44 -18.69
N GLY A 213 -5.57 17.43 -18.58
CA GLY A 213 -4.20 17.55 -18.08
C GLY A 213 -4.11 17.85 -16.58
N ILE A 214 -2.89 18.15 -16.12
CA ILE A 214 -2.56 18.27 -14.68
C ILE A 214 -3.41 19.34 -13.97
N LYS A 215 -3.75 20.44 -14.63
CA LYS A 215 -4.59 21.51 -14.05
C LYS A 215 -6.01 21.03 -13.76
N ARG A 216 -6.61 20.20 -14.64
CA ARG A 216 -7.93 19.61 -14.39
C ARG A 216 -7.85 18.55 -13.30
N ILE A 217 -6.84 17.68 -13.35
CA ILE A 217 -6.61 16.66 -12.31
C ILE A 217 -6.54 17.34 -10.94
N ALA A 218 -5.64 18.32 -10.78
CA ALA A 218 -5.47 19.09 -9.56
C ALA A 218 -6.74 19.78 -9.06
N LYS A 219 -7.55 20.33 -9.97
CA LYS A 219 -8.82 20.95 -9.61
C LYS A 219 -9.80 19.92 -9.05
N VAL A 220 -9.92 18.76 -9.68
CA VAL A 220 -10.83 17.69 -9.24
C VAL A 220 -10.34 17.10 -7.91
N THR A 221 -9.07 16.74 -7.80
CA THR A 221 -8.48 16.12 -6.59
C THR A 221 -8.55 17.05 -5.38
N SER A 222 -8.31 18.35 -5.57
CA SER A 222 -8.39 19.34 -4.48
C SER A 222 -9.78 19.47 -3.84
N THR A 223 -10.83 19.03 -4.53
CA THR A 223 -12.19 18.98 -3.99
C THR A 223 -12.56 17.57 -3.52
N LEU A 224 -12.24 16.55 -4.33
CA LEU A 224 -12.65 15.18 -4.10
C LEU A 224 -11.91 14.53 -2.92
N VAL A 225 -10.59 14.75 -2.80
CA VAL A 225 -9.77 14.12 -1.75
C VAL A 225 -10.17 14.56 -0.33
N PRO A 226 -10.37 15.85 -0.04
CA PRO A 226 -10.89 16.26 1.27
C PRO A 226 -12.30 15.71 1.55
N ALA A 227 -13.18 15.69 0.53
CA ALA A 227 -14.53 15.20 0.68
C ALA A 227 -14.57 13.69 0.99
N MET A 228 -13.81 12.88 0.25
CA MET A 228 -13.75 11.43 0.48
C MET A 228 -13.15 11.10 1.85
N ALA A 229 -12.10 11.83 2.28
CA ALA A 229 -11.51 11.67 3.59
C ALA A 229 -12.52 12.00 4.70
N PHE A 230 -13.27 13.09 4.57
CA PHE A 230 -14.30 13.46 5.54
C PHE A 230 -15.42 12.41 5.67
N ILE A 231 -15.92 11.91 4.53
CA ILE A 231 -16.95 10.87 4.50
C ILE A 231 -16.43 9.59 5.17
N TYR A 232 -15.23 9.15 4.78
CA TYR A 232 -14.60 7.95 5.33
C TYR A 232 -14.37 8.06 6.84
N LEU A 233 -13.75 9.15 7.29
CA LEU A 233 -13.47 9.38 8.71
C LEU A 233 -14.76 9.43 9.53
N THR A 234 -15.82 10.03 9.01
CA THR A 234 -17.10 10.08 9.69
C THR A 234 -17.69 8.68 9.87
N GLY A 235 -17.74 7.89 8.79
CA GLY A 235 -18.22 6.50 8.85
C GLY A 235 -17.40 5.63 9.81
N ALA A 236 -16.07 5.72 9.72
CA ALA A 236 -15.16 4.97 10.59
C ALA A 236 -15.31 5.35 12.07
N LEU A 237 -15.43 6.65 12.37
CA LEU A 237 -15.64 7.13 13.73
C LEU A 237 -16.97 6.66 14.31
N LEU A 238 -18.03 6.52 13.48
CA LEU A 238 -19.30 5.95 13.94
C LEU A 238 -19.14 4.48 14.37
N VAL A 239 -18.43 3.67 13.59
CA VAL A 239 -18.16 2.26 13.95
C VAL A 239 -17.29 2.15 15.20
N ILE A 240 -16.27 3.01 15.33
CA ILE A 240 -15.42 3.06 16.52
C ILE A 240 -16.25 3.50 17.75
N ALA A 241 -17.15 4.47 17.58
CA ALA A 241 -18.00 4.96 18.67
C ALA A 241 -18.98 3.88 19.18
N THR A 242 -19.53 3.04 18.30
CA THR A 242 -20.37 1.90 18.72
C THR A 242 -19.56 0.80 19.41
N ASN A 243 -18.25 0.73 19.18
CA ASN A 243 -17.33 -0.25 19.77
C ASN A 243 -16.33 0.38 20.76
N TYR A 244 -16.72 1.47 21.43
CA TYR A 244 -15.81 2.32 22.21
C TYR A 244 -15.03 1.59 23.31
N GLN A 245 -15.61 0.52 23.87
CA GLN A 245 -14.99 -0.30 24.91
C GLN A 245 -13.72 -1.00 24.40
N ASN A 246 -13.67 -1.31 23.10
CA ASN A 246 -12.56 -2.00 22.47
C ASN A 246 -11.49 -1.05 21.95
N ILE A 247 -11.62 0.27 22.10
CA ILE A 247 -10.62 1.24 21.62
C ILE A 247 -9.27 1.04 22.32
N LEU A 248 -9.26 1.04 23.66
CA LEU A 248 -8.02 0.87 24.43
C LEU A 248 -7.40 -0.53 24.22
N PRO A 249 -8.17 -1.65 24.28
CA PRO A 249 -7.65 -2.97 23.92
C PRO A 249 -7.06 -3.03 22.50
N SER A 250 -7.73 -2.44 21.52
CA SER A 250 -7.26 -2.40 20.13
C SER A 250 -5.94 -1.65 20.02
N LEU A 251 -5.84 -0.45 20.61
CA LEU A 251 -4.59 0.30 20.65
C LEU A 251 -3.48 -0.50 21.34
N GLY A 252 -3.77 -1.14 22.47
CA GLY A 252 -2.82 -2.01 23.15
C GLY A 252 -2.30 -3.13 22.26
N SER A 253 -3.19 -3.84 21.56
CA SER A 253 -2.84 -4.97 20.69
C SER A 253 -1.86 -4.60 19.57
N ILE A 254 -1.92 -3.37 19.06
CA ILE A 254 -0.99 -2.87 18.04
C ILE A 254 0.46 -2.87 18.57
N PHE A 255 0.67 -2.54 19.85
CA PHE A 255 2.01 -2.39 20.42
C PHE A 255 2.52 -3.63 21.16
N THR A 256 1.64 -4.38 21.84
CA THR A 256 2.03 -5.51 22.70
C THR A 256 2.79 -6.59 21.92
N ASP A 257 2.29 -6.91 20.72
CA ASP A 257 2.80 -8.03 19.91
C ASP A 257 3.80 -7.58 18.82
N ALA A 258 4.12 -6.29 18.78
CA ALA A 258 4.91 -5.67 17.71
C ALA A 258 6.31 -6.30 17.52
N PHE A 259 6.91 -6.78 18.61
CA PHE A 259 8.28 -7.33 18.64
C PHE A 259 8.35 -8.84 18.84
N THR A 260 7.22 -9.48 19.14
CA THR A 260 7.12 -10.94 19.33
C THR A 260 6.39 -11.63 18.17
N GLY A 261 5.64 -10.87 17.36
CA GLY A 261 4.67 -11.42 16.42
C GLY A 261 3.31 -11.61 17.08
N SER A 262 2.27 -11.78 16.27
CA SER A 262 0.89 -11.95 16.75
C SER A 262 0.57 -13.43 16.96
N ALA A 263 0.01 -13.77 18.12
CA ALA A 263 -0.43 -15.13 18.41
C ALA A 263 -1.66 -15.51 17.57
N ALA A 264 -1.87 -16.82 17.38
CA ALA A 264 -3.04 -17.34 16.67
C ALA A 264 -4.31 -17.11 17.49
N ILE A 265 -5.32 -16.42 16.93
CA ILE A 265 -6.59 -16.10 17.60
C ILE A 265 -7.75 -16.24 16.60
N GLY A 266 -8.79 -17.00 16.95
CA GLY A 266 -9.91 -17.27 16.02
C GLY A 266 -9.41 -17.87 14.69
N GLY A 267 -9.99 -17.42 13.57
CA GLY A 267 -9.61 -17.82 12.21
C GLY A 267 -8.23 -17.32 11.73
N PHE A 268 -7.53 -16.52 12.54
CA PHE A 268 -6.16 -16.07 12.28
C PHE A 268 -5.15 -17.07 12.85
N LEU A 269 -4.21 -17.53 12.00
CA LEU A 269 -3.23 -18.56 12.34
C LEU A 269 -1.98 -18.06 13.06
N GLY A 270 -1.95 -16.78 13.45
CA GLY A 270 -0.79 -16.13 14.03
C GLY A 270 0.11 -15.54 12.95
N ALA A 271 1.18 -14.87 13.37
CA ALA A 271 2.24 -14.36 12.51
C ALA A 271 3.53 -14.19 13.31
N GLY A 272 4.60 -14.85 12.88
CA GLY A 272 5.93 -14.65 13.47
C GLY A 272 6.44 -13.23 13.20
N PHE A 273 7.31 -12.71 14.09
CA PHE A 273 7.84 -11.33 13.99
C PHE A 273 8.31 -10.94 12.58
N ALA A 274 9.15 -11.77 11.94
CA ALA A 274 9.72 -11.47 10.63
C ALA A 274 8.65 -11.34 9.53
N PHE A 275 7.60 -12.15 9.60
CA PHE A 275 6.48 -12.12 8.66
C PHE A 275 5.60 -10.90 8.90
N THR A 276 5.17 -10.67 10.15
CA THR A 276 4.41 -9.47 10.55
C THR A 276 5.14 -8.19 10.14
N PHE A 277 6.44 -8.13 10.41
CA PHE A 277 7.31 -7.03 10.00
C PHE A 277 7.29 -6.84 8.49
N ASN A 278 7.56 -7.90 7.71
CA ASN A 278 7.61 -7.82 6.25
C ASN A 278 6.25 -7.39 5.67
N LYS A 279 5.14 -7.99 6.12
CA LYS A 279 3.78 -7.65 5.66
C LYS A 279 3.42 -6.21 6.05
N GLY A 280 3.69 -5.80 7.30
CA GLY A 280 3.44 -4.45 7.76
C GLY A 280 4.22 -3.40 6.98
N VAL A 281 5.52 -3.64 6.71
CA VAL A 281 6.31 -2.70 5.92
C VAL A 281 5.87 -2.66 4.46
N ASN A 282 5.65 -3.82 3.83
CA ASN A 282 5.21 -3.88 2.44
C ASN A 282 3.85 -3.20 2.23
N ARG A 283 2.89 -3.42 3.14
CA ARG A 283 1.58 -2.75 3.09
C ARG A 283 1.68 -1.27 3.43
N GLY A 284 2.56 -0.89 4.35
CA GLY A 284 2.85 0.50 4.67
C GLY A 284 3.41 1.26 3.47
N LEU A 285 4.39 0.68 2.77
CA LEU A 285 4.99 1.23 1.55
C LEU A 285 3.96 1.31 0.41
N PHE A 286 3.13 0.28 0.24
CA PHE A 286 2.06 0.30 -0.76
C PHE A 286 1.02 1.40 -0.47
N SER A 287 0.75 1.68 0.81
CA SER A 287 -0.18 2.74 1.22
C SER A 287 0.38 4.13 0.93
N ASN A 288 1.56 4.47 1.47
CA ASN A 288 2.06 5.84 1.39
C ASN A 288 3.03 6.11 0.22
N GLU A 289 3.45 5.10 -0.53
CA GLU A 289 4.38 5.17 -1.65
C GLU A 289 5.74 5.84 -1.34
N ALA A 290 6.17 5.87 -0.07
CA ALA A 290 7.47 6.42 0.29
C ALA A 290 8.60 5.54 -0.29
N GLY A 291 9.55 6.14 -1.02
CA GLY A 291 10.62 5.39 -1.68
C GLY A 291 10.27 4.84 -3.06
N GLN A 292 9.01 4.97 -3.50
CA GLN A 292 8.57 4.57 -4.85
C GLN A 292 8.89 5.65 -5.90
N GLY A 293 9.01 6.90 -5.49
CA GLY A 293 9.34 8.03 -6.37
C GLY A 293 8.20 8.51 -7.29
N SER A 294 6.96 8.13 -7.02
CA SER A 294 5.75 8.57 -7.73
C SER A 294 5.27 9.97 -7.31
N ALA A 295 5.10 10.22 -6.00
CA ALA A 295 4.65 11.50 -5.44
C ALA A 295 5.44 12.73 -5.94
N PRO A 296 6.79 12.67 -6.11
CA PRO A 296 7.55 13.78 -6.66
C PRO A 296 7.12 14.23 -8.06
N ILE A 297 6.46 13.38 -8.83
CA ILE A 297 5.91 13.74 -10.16
C ILE A 297 4.78 14.76 -10.00
N ALA A 298 3.82 14.50 -9.10
CA ALA A 298 2.72 15.43 -8.80
C ALA A 298 3.24 16.72 -8.14
N HIS A 299 4.14 16.57 -7.17
CA HIS A 299 4.73 17.71 -6.46
C HIS A 299 5.63 18.59 -7.33
N SER A 300 6.20 18.06 -8.42
CA SER A 300 6.96 18.87 -9.37
C SER A 300 6.10 19.94 -10.05
N ALA A 301 4.77 19.79 -10.12
CA ALA A 301 3.88 20.80 -10.69
C ALA A 301 3.63 22.01 -9.76
N ALA A 302 4.00 21.92 -8.48
CA ALA A 302 3.67 22.93 -7.48
C ALA A 302 4.41 24.26 -7.67
N LYS A 303 3.71 25.38 -7.47
CA LYS A 303 4.30 26.72 -7.41
C LYS A 303 5.14 26.86 -6.14
N ALA A 304 6.46 26.91 -6.29
CA ALA A 304 7.38 27.17 -5.20
C ALA A 304 8.69 27.78 -5.73
N GLN A 305 9.25 28.76 -5.01
CA GLN A 305 10.61 29.25 -5.29
C GLN A 305 11.67 28.31 -4.73
N GLU A 306 11.47 27.84 -3.50
CA GLU A 306 12.43 26.99 -2.83
C GLU A 306 11.97 25.52 -2.90
N PRO A 307 12.76 24.61 -3.48
CA PRO A 307 12.40 23.20 -3.57
C PRO A 307 12.15 22.54 -2.20
N VAL A 308 12.78 23.07 -1.15
CA VAL A 308 12.60 22.59 0.22
C VAL A 308 11.17 22.82 0.72
N SER A 309 10.48 23.87 0.28
CA SER A 309 9.09 24.13 0.65
C SER A 309 8.19 22.98 0.23
N GLU A 310 8.38 22.47 -0.99
CA GLU A 310 7.61 21.33 -1.48
C GLU A 310 7.99 20.02 -0.78
N GLY A 311 9.29 19.81 -0.52
CA GLY A 311 9.74 18.70 0.31
C GLY A 311 9.05 18.69 1.67
N MET A 312 8.91 19.86 2.32
CA MET A 312 8.19 19.97 3.61
C MET A 312 6.71 19.61 3.47
N VAL A 313 6.05 20.02 2.39
CA VAL A 313 4.64 19.67 2.12
C VAL A 313 4.47 18.15 2.02
N ALA A 314 5.38 17.46 1.35
CA ALA A 314 5.33 16.01 1.15
C ALA A 314 5.38 15.18 2.45
N ILE A 315 5.91 15.75 3.54
CA ILE A 315 5.87 15.13 4.89
C ILE A 315 4.42 14.83 5.30
N LEU A 316 3.46 15.65 4.87
CA LEU A 316 2.06 15.50 5.25
C LEU A 316 1.41 14.28 4.58
N GLU A 317 1.95 13.76 3.48
CA GLU A 317 1.32 12.65 2.77
C GLU A 317 1.31 11.37 3.61
N PRO A 318 2.45 10.78 4.05
CA PRO A 318 2.40 9.54 4.84
C PRO A 318 1.71 9.74 6.19
N PHE A 319 1.70 10.97 6.72
CA PHE A 319 0.98 11.30 7.94
C PHE A 319 -0.54 11.21 7.76
N ILE A 320 -1.09 11.86 6.72
CA ILE A 320 -2.53 11.80 6.44
C ILE A 320 -2.93 10.38 6.05
N ASP A 321 -2.16 9.79 5.13
CA ASP A 321 -2.41 8.48 4.54
C ASP A 321 -2.35 7.34 5.57
N THR A 322 -1.19 7.15 6.20
CA THR A 322 -0.97 5.96 7.04
C THR A 322 -1.17 6.27 8.52
N ILE A 323 -0.64 7.38 9.02
CA ILE A 323 -0.74 7.68 10.46
C ILE A 323 -2.18 7.99 10.88
N ILE A 324 -2.97 8.66 10.02
CA ILE A 324 -4.37 8.95 10.31
C ILE A 324 -5.30 7.88 9.70
N ILE A 325 -5.36 7.77 8.37
CA ILE A 325 -6.41 6.96 7.72
C ILE A 325 -6.19 5.47 8.00
N CYS A 326 -4.98 4.93 7.85
CA CYS A 326 -4.72 3.52 8.14
C CYS A 326 -4.90 3.18 9.63
N THR A 327 -4.50 4.07 10.56
CA THR A 327 -4.78 3.87 11.99
C THR A 327 -6.27 3.77 12.27
N ILE A 328 -7.08 4.68 11.69
CA ILE A 328 -8.53 4.68 11.89
C ILE A 328 -9.15 3.43 11.27
N THR A 329 -8.69 3.01 10.09
CA THR A 329 -9.10 1.75 9.47
C THR A 329 -8.78 0.56 10.36
N GLY A 330 -7.56 0.51 10.89
CA GLY A 330 -7.13 -0.54 11.80
C GLY A 330 -7.97 -0.56 13.08
N LEU A 331 -8.27 0.60 13.65
CA LEU A 331 -9.15 0.70 14.82
C LEU A 331 -10.57 0.23 14.51
N VAL A 332 -11.13 0.52 13.33
CA VAL A 332 -12.43 -0.03 12.91
C VAL A 332 -12.39 -1.56 12.93
N LEU A 333 -11.37 -2.16 12.32
CA LEU A 333 -11.24 -3.62 12.23
C LEU A 333 -11.02 -4.27 13.60
N LEU A 334 -10.08 -3.74 14.38
CA LEU A 334 -9.72 -4.29 15.70
C LEU A 334 -10.84 -4.10 16.72
N SER A 335 -11.51 -2.95 16.73
CA SER A 335 -12.56 -2.66 17.72
C SER A 335 -13.87 -3.37 17.44
N SER A 336 -14.19 -3.62 16.16
CA SER A 336 -15.37 -4.39 15.76
C SER A 336 -15.18 -5.90 15.90
N GLY A 337 -13.93 -6.39 15.89
CA GLY A 337 -13.62 -7.82 16.04
C GLY A 337 -13.74 -8.64 14.77
N VAL A 338 -14.24 -8.06 13.67
CA VAL A 338 -14.48 -8.75 12.37
C VAL A 338 -13.22 -9.38 11.78
N TRP A 339 -12.03 -8.91 12.15
CA TRP A 339 -10.77 -9.46 11.67
C TRP A 339 -10.47 -10.90 12.18
N ASN A 340 -11.18 -11.34 13.23
CA ASN A 340 -11.07 -12.68 13.79
C ASN A 340 -12.17 -13.64 13.30
N GLU A 341 -13.13 -13.15 12.53
CA GLU A 341 -14.28 -13.91 12.05
C GLU A 341 -13.98 -14.62 10.73
N LYS A 342 -14.54 -15.82 10.56
CA LYS A 342 -14.56 -16.50 9.26
C LYS A 342 -15.71 -15.96 8.43
N ILE A 343 -15.46 -15.71 7.16
CA ILE A 343 -16.43 -15.15 6.23
C ILE A 343 -16.64 -16.16 5.11
N GLU A 344 -17.89 -16.44 4.78
CA GLU A 344 -18.25 -17.22 3.59
C GLU A 344 -17.71 -16.51 2.34
N ASN A 345 -16.89 -17.21 1.56
CA ASN A 345 -16.31 -16.66 0.35
C ASN A 345 -16.23 -17.74 -0.75
N ARG A 346 -15.99 -17.27 -1.98
CA ARG A 346 -15.65 -18.16 -3.09
C ARG A 346 -14.13 -18.33 -3.11
N PHE A 347 -13.66 -19.55 -2.92
CA PHE A 347 -12.23 -19.84 -2.94
C PHE A 347 -11.63 -19.62 -4.34
N GLU A 348 -10.67 -18.71 -4.42
CA GLU A 348 -9.80 -18.60 -5.58
C GLU A 348 -8.85 -19.80 -5.65
N GLN A 349 -8.79 -20.44 -6.82
CA GLN A 349 -7.92 -21.60 -7.04
C GLN A 349 -6.44 -21.32 -6.78
N ALA A 350 -5.99 -20.08 -6.97
CA ALA A 350 -4.59 -19.69 -6.75
C ALA A 350 -4.19 -19.72 -5.26
N ASP A 351 -5.15 -19.52 -4.36
CA ASP A 351 -4.93 -19.43 -2.92
C ASP A 351 -5.39 -20.70 -2.17
N LEU A 352 -5.92 -21.70 -2.89
CA LEU A 352 -6.33 -22.98 -2.35
C LEU A 352 -5.15 -23.95 -2.27
N GLN A 353 -4.84 -24.43 -1.08
CA GLN A 353 -3.87 -25.48 -0.82
C GLN A 353 -4.56 -26.66 -0.14
N ILE A 354 -4.21 -27.87 -0.55
CA ILE A 354 -4.74 -29.10 0.02
C ILE A 354 -3.58 -29.83 0.64
N LEU A 355 -3.60 -29.98 1.95
CA LEU A 355 -2.54 -30.61 2.72
C LEU A 355 -2.85 -32.08 2.94
N GLU A 356 -1.82 -32.91 2.87
CA GLU A 356 -1.86 -34.30 3.30
C GLU A 356 -1.75 -34.35 4.83
N GLY A 357 -2.74 -34.93 5.49
CA GLY A 357 -2.93 -34.93 6.94
C GLY A 357 -4.22 -34.22 7.36
N SER A 358 -4.78 -34.64 8.51
CA SER A 358 -5.93 -33.99 9.14
C SER A 358 -5.46 -33.10 10.28
N TYR A 359 -5.53 -31.79 10.06
CA TYR A 359 -5.19 -30.75 11.01
C TYR A 359 -6.46 -30.05 11.47
N LEU A 360 -6.61 -29.89 12.78
CA LEU A 360 -7.82 -29.28 13.35
C LEU A 360 -7.51 -27.89 13.88
N GLU A 361 -8.34 -26.91 13.51
CA GLU A 361 -8.23 -25.55 14.06
C GLU A 361 -8.41 -25.52 15.58
N SER A 362 -9.23 -26.42 16.14
CA SER A 362 -9.43 -26.51 17.59
C SER A 362 -8.19 -26.98 18.35
N ASN A 363 -7.19 -27.57 17.67
CA ASN A 363 -5.96 -28.07 18.27
C ASN A 363 -4.84 -27.04 18.16
N GLU A 364 -4.39 -26.52 19.31
CA GLU A 364 -3.31 -25.53 19.39
C GLU A 364 -2.01 -26.00 18.71
N SER A 365 -1.68 -27.30 18.81
CA SER A 365 -0.46 -27.84 18.20
C SER A 365 -0.53 -27.82 16.67
N ASP A 366 -1.69 -28.14 16.11
CA ASP A 366 -1.92 -28.14 14.66
C ASP A 366 -1.91 -26.72 14.11
N ARG A 367 -2.52 -25.76 14.83
CA ARG A 367 -2.43 -24.33 14.48
C ARG A 367 -0.99 -23.85 14.44
N ILE A 368 -0.18 -24.17 15.45
CA ILE A 368 1.23 -23.78 15.49
C ILE A 368 2.01 -24.41 14.33
N LEU A 369 1.75 -25.69 14.02
CA LEU A 369 2.41 -26.39 12.92
C LEU A 369 2.07 -25.78 11.55
N LEU A 370 0.80 -25.47 11.30
CA LEU A 370 0.35 -24.80 10.08
C LEU A 370 0.92 -23.39 9.97
N SER A 371 0.88 -22.64 11.07
CA SER A 371 1.49 -21.31 11.17
C SER A 371 2.97 -21.35 10.75
N ARG A 372 3.76 -22.28 11.31
CA ARG A 372 5.17 -22.49 10.93
C ARG A 372 5.37 -22.87 9.48
N THR A 373 4.41 -23.57 8.89
CA THR A 373 4.45 -23.96 7.48
C THR A 373 4.28 -22.77 6.55
N PHE A 374 3.37 -21.86 6.88
CA PHE A 374 3.22 -20.61 6.13
C PHE A 374 4.40 -19.64 6.29
N TYR A 375 5.21 -19.78 7.35
CA TYR A 375 6.45 -19.00 7.52
C TYR A 375 7.69 -19.65 6.89
N ASN A 376 7.54 -20.71 6.10
CA ASN A 376 8.65 -21.47 5.52
C ASN A 376 9.65 -22.02 6.55
N ASP A 377 9.22 -22.20 7.81
CA ASP A 377 10.05 -22.83 8.86
C ASP A 377 9.94 -24.36 8.78
N THR A 378 8.79 -24.85 8.33
CA THR A 378 8.51 -26.27 8.05
C THR A 378 7.76 -26.41 6.72
N THR A 379 7.79 -27.58 6.09
CA THR A 379 6.98 -27.87 4.91
C THR A 379 6.06 -29.05 5.18
N LEU A 380 4.76 -28.85 5.00
CA LEU A 380 3.77 -29.93 4.99
C LEU A 380 3.61 -30.47 3.58
N ALA A 381 3.32 -31.77 3.48
CA ALA A 381 3.09 -32.41 2.19
C ALA A 381 1.77 -31.89 1.58
N LEU A 382 1.81 -31.52 0.31
CA LEU A 382 0.61 -31.19 -0.45
C LEU A 382 -0.03 -32.49 -0.94
N PHE A 383 -1.35 -32.59 -0.82
CA PHE A 383 -2.11 -33.69 -1.37
C PHE A 383 -2.07 -33.63 -2.90
N THR A 384 -1.58 -34.71 -3.52
CA THR A 384 -1.45 -34.84 -4.99
C THR A 384 -2.45 -35.82 -5.60
N GLY A 385 -3.34 -36.37 -4.78
CA GLY A 385 -4.38 -37.31 -5.21
C GLY A 385 -5.57 -36.63 -5.88
N SER A 386 -6.56 -37.44 -6.24
CA SER A 386 -7.85 -36.93 -6.75
C SER A 386 -8.80 -36.64 -5.59
N LEU A 387 -9.42 -35.46 -5.62
CA LEU A 387 -10.51 -35.12 -4.71
C LEU A 387 -11.77 -35.93 -5.06
N GLN A 388 -12.32 -36.61 -4.07
CA GLN A 388 -13.61 -37.27 -4.09
C GLN A 388 -14.63 -36.29 -3.51
N VAL A 389 -15.64 -35.95 -4.31
CA VAL A 389 -16.70 -35.01 -3.95
C VAL A 389 -18.03 -35.73 -4.10
N GLU A 390 -18.78 -35.84 -3.02
CA GLU A 390 -20.13 -36.43 -2.99
C GLU A 390 -21.11 -35.36 -2.48
N ASP A 391 -22.19 -35.13 -3.24
CA ASP A 391 -23.21 -34.10 -2.93
C ASP A 391 -22.65 -32.70 -2.63
N GLY A 392 -21.53 -32.35 -3.25
CA GLY A 392 -20.83 -31.07 -3.08
C GLY A 392 -19.87 -31.03 -1.88
N ALA A 393 -19.84 -32.05 -1.02
CA ALA A 393 -18.89 -32.14 0.08
C ALA A 393 -17.63 -32.91 -0.34
N VAL A 394 -16.46 -32.45 0.12
CA VAL A 394 -15.20 -33.18 -0.05
C VAL A 394 -15.15 -34.32 0.97
N VAL A 395 -15.11 -35.58 0.50
CA VAL A 395 -15.19 -36.78 1.36
C VAL A 395 -13.86 -37.47 1.58
N ASN A 396 -12.76 -36.96 1.01
CA ASN A 396 -11.42 -37.52 1.26
C ASN A 396 -11.08 -37.48 2.76
N GLU A 397 -10.69 -38.62 3.32
CA GLU A 397 -10.11 -38.68 4.66
C GLU A 397 -8.63 -38.27 4.63
N GLY A 398 -8.13 -37.75 5.75
CA GLY A 398 -6.71 -37.46 5.91
C GLY A 398 -6.22 -36.28 5.08
N ILE A 399 -7.10 -35.34 4.72
CA ILE A 399 -6.70 -34.07 4.08
C ILE A 399 -7.21 -32.88 4.88
N THR A 400 -6.56 -31.74 4.68
CA THR A 400 -6.99 -30.44 5.22
C THR A 400 -6.99 -29.41 4.11
N LEU A 401 -8.09 -28.70 3.94
CA LEU A 401 -8.20 -27.62 2.97
C LEU A 401 -7.80 -26.30 3.64
N ILE A 402 -6.91 -25.58 2.98
CA ILE A 402 -6.46 -24.25 3.36
C ILE A 402 -6.79 -23.31 2.22
N HIS A 403 -7.40 -22.17 2.54
CA HIS A 403 -7.60 -21.08 1.58
C HIS A 403 -7.04 -19.80 2.16
N ALA A 404 -6.22 -19.09 1.38
CA ALA A 404 -5.62 -17.81 1.77
C ALA A 404 -4.95 -17.84 3.17
N GLU A 405 -4.17 -18.88 3.45
CA GLU A 405 -3.48 -19.09 4.73
C GLU A 405 -4.43 -19.20 5.96
N SER A 406 -5.68 -19.65 5.74
CA SER A 406 -6.66 -19.95 6.79
C SER A 406 -7.32 -21.32 6.58
N PHE A 407 -7.84 -21.93 7.65
CA PHE A 407 -8.60 -23.18 7.57
C PHE A 407 -9.90 -22.96 6.80
N ALA A 408 -10.06 -23.73 5.72
CA ALA A 408 -11.29 -23.75 4.94
C ALA A 408 -12.27 -24.76 5.54
N ASP A 409 -13.28 -24.25 6.24
CA ASP A 409 -14.35 -25.06 6.81
C ASP A 409 -15.57 -25.10 5.88
N GLU A 410 -16.40 -26.13 6.05
CA GLU A 410 -17.71 -26.27 5.38
C GLU A 410 -17.63 -26.08 3.85
N VAL A 411 -16.56 -26.58 3.25
CA VAL A 411 -16.28 -26.38 1.82
C VAL A 411 -17.31 -27.08 0.96
N VAL A 412 -18.05 -26.29 0.18
CA VAL A 412 -18.99 -26.77 -0.83
C VAL A 412 -18.38 -26.61 -2.21
N VAL A 413 -18.27 -27.72 -2.94
CA VAL A 413 -17.77 -27.77 -4.32
C VAL A 413 -18.95 -27.81 -5.27
N THR A 414 -19.14 -26.73 -6.03
CA THR A 414 -20.17 -26.64 -7.08
C THR A 414 -19.57 -26.93 -8.46
N ARG A 415 -20.38 -27.51 -9.35
CA ARG A 415 -19.98 -27.77 -10.75
C ARG A 415 -20.54 -26.69 -11.66
N GLY A 416 -19.83 -25.57 -11.81
CA GLY A 416 -20.27 -24.48 -12.71
C GLY A 416 -19.77 -23.10 -12.28
N GLN A 417 -20.41 -22.05 -12.79
CA GLN A 417 -20.17 -20.66 -12.35
C GLN A 417 -21.08 -20.21 -11.20
N GLU A 418 -22.02 -21.07 -10.76
CA GLU A 418 -22.95 -20.80 -9.66
C GLU A 418 -22.26 -20.72 -8.30
#